data_AF-A0A7C2R6Y2-F1
#
_entry.id   AF-A0A7C2R6Y2-F1
#
_cell.length_a   1.000
_cell.length_b   1.000
_cell.length_c   1.000
_cell.angle_alpha   90.00
_cell.angle_beta   90.00
_cell.angle_gamma   90.00
#
_symmetry.space_group_name_H-M   'P 1'
#
loop_
_entity.id
_entity.type
_entity.pdbx_description
1 polymer ?
#
loop_
_entity_poly.entity_id
_entity_poly.type
_entity_poly.pdbx_seq_one_letter_code
_entity_poly.pdbx_strand_id
1 'polypeptide(L)'
;MRKYLLSFLFSVSVFTLYAQELQLNAEIENPSKIINNGLIKLNVEGGTAPYTYKWSNQSTPLDSPVSEGLVEGVPYSVTVSDAAGNEVTEEFTVPAQAITEHFNGTFAPIVASMGSVLFWDPFSAIGVYDPVVYADVKRVPAPEWSATVEGKFILKEWLKAEGSHVEEGDAIAVVSKNGEDITAYANAAGNLKYLVKEGGVIYNSENKEHVIEQGAQYLAAVEYDQPVPLTHPNGDFQQKDIPFIVIWLVLGALFFTIRMGFINIRGFGHALDLAKGKYDDPNAPGQVTHFQALATAVSGTVGLGNIAGVAVAVSLGGAGATLWMIVAGLLGMSSKFVECTLGVK
;
A
#
# COMPACT_ATOMS: atom_id res chain seq x y z
N MET A 1 -37.52 -61.12 50.96
CA MET A 1 -38.22 -60.37 49.89
C MET A 1 -37.70 -58.95 49.91
N ARG A 2 -36.84 -58.55 48.95
CA ARG A 2 -37.11 -57.54 47.90
C ARG A 2 -37.70 -56.23 48.46
N LYS A 3 -37.21 -55.00 48.21
CA LYS A 3 -36.14 -54.42 47.37
C LYS A 3 -35.98 -52.97 47.87
N TYR A 4 -34.79 -52.58 48.30
CA TYR A 4 -34.34 -51.19 48.20
C TYR A 4 -33.72 -51.01 46.81
N LEU A 5 -33.97 -49.90 46.12
CA LEU A 5 -32.93 -49.03 45.53
C LEU A 5 -33.55 -48.02 44.55
N LEU A 6 -33.31 -46.75 44.87
CA LEU A 6 -33.01 -45.62 43.98
C LEU A 6 -33.87 -45.43 42.71
N SER A 7 -34.73 -44.41 42.78
CA SER A 7 -35.10 -43.62 41.61
C SER A 7 -34.92 -42.14 41.99
N PHE A 8 -33.71 -41.62 41.76
CA PHE A 8 -33.43 -40.18 41.78
C PHE A 8 -33.15 -39.80 40.32
N LEU A 9 -34.18 -39.30 39.64
CA LEU A 9 -34.07 -38.77 38.28
C LEU A 9 -33.21 -37.50 38.34
N PHE A 10 -31.94 -37.63 37.96
CA PHE A 10 -31.08 -36.50 37.67
C PHE A 10 -31.45 -36.00 36.27
N SER A 11 -32.42 -35.07 36.21
CA SER A 11 -32.71 -34.30 35.00
C SER A 11 -31.57 -33.31 34.79
N VAL A 12 -30.53 -33.73 34.07
CA VAL A 12 -29.57 -32.80 33.47
C VAL A 12 -30.31 -32.09 32.36
N SER A 13 -30.86 -30.92 32.68
CA SER A 13 -31.30 -29.96 31.66
C SER A 13 -30.05 -29.48 30.93
N VAL A 14 -29.75 -30.12 29.80
CA VAL A 14 -28.79 -29.59 28.83
C VAL A 14 -29.42 -28.31 28.29
N PHE A 15 -28.98 -27.16 28.80
CA PHE A 15 -29.22 -25.89 28.15
C PHE A 15 -28.43 -25.90 26.83
N THR A 16 -29.06 -26.35 25.76
CA THR A 16 -28.60 -25.99 24.42
C THR A 16 -28.78 -24.49 24.28
N LEU A 17 -27.69 -23.74 24.43
CA LEU A 17 -27.59 -22.36 23.93
C LEU A 17 -27.90 -22.42 22.44
N TYR A 18 -29.13 -22.06 22.06
CA TYR A 18 -29.43 -21.73 20.68
C TYR A 18 -28.64 -20.46 20.38
N ALA A 19 -27.53 -20.56 19.66
CA ALA A 19 -26.93 -19.41 19.02
C ALA A 19 -27.98 -18.89 18.03
N GLN A 20 -28.49 -17.69 18.28
CA GLN A 20 -29.39 -17.01 17.35
C GLN A 20 -28.64 -16.81 16.03
N GLU A 21 -29.30 -17.09 14.90
CA GLU A 21 -28.69 -16.94 13.57
C GLU A 21 -28.11 -15.53 13.41
N LEU A 22 -26.93 -15.45 12.82
CA LEU A 22 -26.22 -14.20 12.56
C LEU A 22 -26.96 -13.44 11.44
N GLN A 23 -27.50 -12.27 11.76
CA GLN A 23 -28.23 -11.40 10.84
C GLN A 23 -27.52 -10.07 10.69
N LEU A 24 -27.42 -9.58 9.44
CA LEU A 24 -26.80 -8.29 9.13
C LEU A 24 -27.85 -7.29 8.66
N ASN A 25 -27.91 -6.15 9.35
CA ASN A 25 -28.64 -4.98 8.90
C ASN A 25 -27.63 -3.88 8.52
N ALA A 26 -27.75 -3.29 7.34
CA ALA A 26 -26.85 -2.24 6.88
C ALA A 26 -27.53 -0.86 6.81
N GLU A 27 -26.88 0.14 7.38
CA GLU A 27 -27.13 1.56 7.18
C GLU A 27 -26.24 2.04 6.02
N ILE A 28 -26.85 2.38 4.88
CA ILE A 28 -26.13 2.82 3.68
C ILE A 28 -26.35 4.33 3.51
N GLU A 29 -25.26 5.08 3.49
CA GLU A 29 -25.28 6.54 3.40
C GLU A 29 -24.45 7.03 2.21
N ASN A 30 -24.99 8.00 1.48
CA ASN A 30 -24.26 8.83 0.53
C ASN A 30 -24.17 10.24 1.14
N PRO A 31 -23.04 10.61 1.77
CA PRO A 31 -22.95 11.84 2.56
C PRO A 31 -23.01 13.13 1.74
N SER A 32 -22.55 13.10 0.48
CA SER A 32 -22.43 14.30 -0.35
C SER A 32 -22.30 13.94 -1.83
N LYS A 33 -22.53 14.91 -2.72
CA LYS A 33 -22.45 14.73 -4.19
C LYS A 33 -21.01 14.62 -4.75
N ILE A 34 -20.04 14.27 -3.89
CA ILE A 34 -18.62 14.15 -4.23
C ILE A 34 -18.31 12.66 -4.36
N ILE A 35 -17.53 12.29 -5.38
CA ILE A 35 -17.16 10.89 -5.61
C ILE A 35 -16.35 10.29 -4.45
N ASN A 36 -16.47 8.98 -4.26
CA ASN A 36 -15.64 8.17 -3.35
C ASN A 36 -15.80 8.56 -1.87
N ASN A 37 -17.02 8.84 -1.43
CA ASN A 37 -17.30 9.17 -0.04
C ASN A 37 -18.46 8.35 0.56
N GLY A 38 -18.96 7.36 -0.17
CA GLY A 38 -20.00 6.46 0.29
C GLY A 38 -19.61 5.74 1.59
N LEU A 39 -20.63 5.46 2.40
CA LEU A 39 -20.50 4.84 3.71
C LEU A 39 -21.48 3.70 3.85
N ILE A 40 -21.00 2.56 4.36
CA ILE A 40 -21.84 1.44 4.78
C ILE A 40 -21.48 1.11 6.21
N LYS A 41 -22.48 1.08 7.08
CA LYS A 41 -22.37 0.70 8.49
C LYS A 41 -23.22 -0.52 8.76
N LEU A 42 -22.64 -1.53 9.41
CA LEU A 42 -23.31 -2.77 9.76
C LEU A 42 -23.76 -2.76 11.22
N ASN A 43 -24.98 -3.22 11.42
CA ASN A 43 -25.55 -3.60 12.71
C ASN A 43 -25.74 -5.12 12.69
N VAL A 44 -24.98 -5.83 13.51
CA VAL A 44 -25.02 -7.31 13.61
C VAL A 44 -25.99 -7.70 14.72
N GLU A 45 -26.94 -8.58 14.40
CA GLU A 45 -27.89 -9.18 15.34
C GLU A 45 -27.67 -10.70 15.43
N GLY A 46 -27.83 -11.28 16.61
CA GLY A 46 -27.53 -12.70 16.84
C GLY A 46 -26.04 -13.01 16.96
N GLY A 47 -25.64 -14.28 16.92
CA GLY A 47 -24.24 -14.73 17.04
C GLY A 47 -23.60 -14.56 18.43
N THR A 48 -22.28 -14.81 18.50
CA THR A 48 -21.46 -14.63 19.71
C THR A 48 -20.36 -13.60 19.48
N ALA A 49 -20.39 -12.47 20.19
CA ALA A 49 -19.32 -11.48 20.16
C ALA A 49 -18.00 -12.03 20.75
N PRO A 50 -16.82 -11.52 20.32
CA PRO A 50 -16.59 -10.47 19.34
C PRO A 50 -16.82 -10.89 17.88
N TYR A 51 -17.15 -9.91 17.02
CA TYR A 51 -17.30 -10.12 15.57
C TYR A 51 -16.05 -9.65 14.82
N THR A 52 -15.78 -10.26 13.67
CA THR A 52 -14.76 -9.85 12.70
C THR A 52 -15.42 -9.50 11.38
N TYR A 53 -15.03 -8.38 10.77
CA TYR A 53 -15.63 -7.81 9.57
C TYR A 53 -14.62 -7.81 8.42
N LYS A 54 -14.72 -8.78 7.52
CA LYS A 54 -13.88 -8.82 6.32
C LYS A 54 -14.58 -8.13 5.15
N TRP A 55 -14.27 -6.84 4.96
CA TRP A 55 -14.74 -6.06 3.82
C TRP A 55 -13.89 -6.30 2.57
N SER A 56 -14.55 -6.26 1.41
CA SER A 56 -13.89 -6.19 0.09
C SER A 56 -13.07 -4.90 -0.11
N ASN A 57 -13.42 -3.83 0.60
CA ASN A 57 -12.60 -2.62 0.66
C ASN A 57 -11.37 -2.86 1.56
N GLN A 58 -10.18 -2.91 0.95
CA GLN A 58 -8.93 -3.19 1.65
C GLN A 58 -8.57 -2.16 2.73
N SER A 59 -9.10 -0.93 2.63
CA SER A 59 -8.82 0.13 3.60
C SER A 59 -9.58 -0.02 4.91
N THR A 60 -10.58 -0.92 4.99
CA THR A 60 -11.44 -1.07 6.16
C THR A 60 -10.86 -2.10 7.14
N PRO A 61 -10.62 -1.73 8.42
CA PRO A 61 -10.12 -2.65 9.44
C PRO A 61 -11.03 -3.85 9.72
N LEU A 62 -10.43 -4.99 10.07
CA LEU A 62 -11.14 -6.23 10.46
C LEU A 62 -12.06 -6.09 11.69
N ASP A 63 -11.83 -5.09 12.54
CA ASP A 63 -12.63 -4.79 13.72
C ASP A 63 -13.66 -3.68 13.48
N SER A 64 -13.74 -3.13 12.25
CA SER A 64 -14.64 -2.03 11.92
C SER A 64 -15.96 -2.52 11.30
N PRO A 65 -17.12 -2.26 11.93
CA PRO A 65 -18.42 -2.46 11.32
C PRO A 65 -18.75 -1.41 10.26
N VAL A 66 -17.90 -0.40 10.06
CA VAL A 66 -18.10 0.71 9.13
C VAL A 66 -17.04 0.68 8.04
N SER A 67 -17.46 0.76 6.79
CA SER A 67 -16.59 0.97 5.63
C SER A 67 -16.91 2.33 5.00
N GLU A 68 -15.88 3.17 4.85
CA GLU A 68 -15.99 4.53 4.32
C GLU A 68 -15.15 4.70 3.04
N GLY A 69 -15.32 5.83 2.36
CA GLY A 69 -14.58 6.17 1.14
C GLY A 69 -14.94 5.27 -0.05
N LEU A 70 -16.17 4.75 -0.05
CA LEU A 70 -16.66 3.80 -1.05
C LEU A 70 -17.04 4.51 -2.34
N VAL A 71 -16.85 3.82 -3.47
CA VAL A 71 -17.28 4.28 -4.78
C VAL A 71 -18.78 4.02 -4.92
N GLU A 72 -19.54 5.08 -5.18
CA GLU A 72 -20.98 4.99 -5.36
C GLU A 72 -21.33 4.19 -6.63
N GLY A 73 -22.34 3.33 -6.56
CA GLY A 73 -22.78 2.47 -7.66
C GLY A 73 -21.96 1.19 -7.84
N VAL A 74 -20.95 0.94 -7.00
CA VAL A 74 -20.14 -0.29 -7.02
C VAL A 74 -20.53 -1.21 -5.86
N PRO A 75 -20.68 -2.53 -6.09
CA PRO A 75 -20.96 -3.48 -5.01
C PRO A 75 -19.73 -3.72 -4.14
N TYR A 76 -19.96 -3.81 -2.83
CA TYR A 76 -18.99 -4.17 -1.81
C TYR A 76 -19.51 -5.34 -0.99
N SER A 77 -18.78 -6.46 -1.02
CA SER A 77 -19.05 -7.62 -0.17
C SER A 77 -18.42 -7.46 1.21
N VAL A 78 -19.06 -8.02 2.23
CA VAL A 78 -18.55 -8.15 3.59
C VAL A 78 -18.87 -9.52 4.15
N THR A 79 -17.85 -10.18 4.70
CA THR A 79 -18.00 -11.43 5.45
C THR A 79 -17.87 -11.12 6.94
N VAL A 80 -18.92 -11.36 7.71
CA VAL A 80 -18.92 -11.18 9.16
C VAL A 80 -18.83 -12.54 9.83
N SER A 81 -17.81 -12.73 10.66
CA SER A 81 -17.55 -13.96 11.41
C SER A 81 -17.74 -13.69 12.91
N ASP A 82 -18.42 -14.59 13.61
CA ASP A 82 -18.60 -14.53 15.07
C ASP A 82 -17.54 -15.37 15.82
N ALA A 83 -17.48 -15.23 17.16
CA ALA A 83 -16.54 -15.96 17.99
C ALA A 83 -16.80 -17.48 18.07
N ALA A 84 -17.99 -17.94 17.65
CA ALA A 84 -18.35 -19.34 17.54
C ALA A 84 -17.97 -19.95 16.18
N GLY A 85 -17.48 -19.12 15.23
CA GLY A 85 -17.08 -19.53 13.88
C GLY A 85 -18.22 -19.52 12.85
N ASN A 86 -19.37 -18.93 13.17
CA ASN A 86 -20.44 -18.73 12.19
C ASN A 86 -20.11 -17.54 11.30
N GLU A 87 -20.37 -17.67 10.00
CA GLU A 87 -20.09 -16.63 9.02
C GLU A 87 -21.33 -16.29 8.20
N VAL A 88 -21.50 -15.02 7.88
CA VAL A 88 -22.50 -14.52 6.94
C VAL A 88 -21.83 -13.56 5.97
N THR A 89 -22.11 -13.71 4.68
CA THR A 89 -21.56 -12.83 3.64
C THR A 89 -22.69 -12.14 2.92
N GLU A 90 -22.64 -10.82 2.88
CA GLU A 90 -23.63 -9.98 2.20
C GLU A 90 -22.95 -8.97 1.28
N GLU A 91 -23.68 -8.49 0.29
CA GLU A 91 -23.22 -7.48 -0.66
C GLU A 91 -24.10 -6.24 -0.61
N PHE A 92 -23.46 -5.08 -0.55
CA PHE A 92 -24.12 -3.78 -0.42
C PHE A 92 -23.59 -2.82 -1.47
N THR A 93 -24.45 -1.91 -1.95
CA THR A 93 -24.08 -0.88 -2.92
C THR A 93 -24.57 0.47 -2.44
N VAL A 94 -23.66 1.46 -2.38
CA VAL A 94 -24.03 2.85 -2.08
C VAL A 94 -24.69 3.46 -3.33
N PRO A 95 -25.92 3.98 -3.27
CA PRO A 95 -26.57 4.57 -4.44
C PRO A 95 -25.91 5.89 -4.85
N ALA A 96 -25.62 6.01 -6.15
CA ALA A 96 -25.18 7.26 -6.76
C ALA A 96 -26.36 8.25 -6.90
N GLN A 97 -26.11 9.53 -6.59
CA GLN A 97 -27.05 10.65 -6.67
C GLN A 97 -26.60 11.72 -7.67
N ALA A 98 -25.29 11.86 -7.92
CA ALA A 98 -24.72 12.85 -8.83
C ALA A 98 -24.27 12.23 -10.17
N ILE A 99 -24.28 13.03 -11.24
CA ILE A 99 -23.79 12.57 -12.57
C ILE A 99 -22.32 12.13 -12.49
N THR A 100 -21.51 12.84 -11.70
CA THR A 100 -20.09 12.50 -11.46
C THR A 100 -19.92 11.15 -10.78
N GLU A 101 -20.81 10.80 -9.83
CA GLU A 101 -20.83 9.51 -9.16
C GLU A 101 -21.28 8.40 -10.10
N HIS A 102 -22.35 8.61 -10.88
CA HIS A 102 -22.77 7.63 -11.89
C HIS A 102 -21.68 7.35 -12.91
N PHE A 103 -21.00 8.41 -13.37
CA PHE A 103 -19.86 8.26 -14.28
C PHE A 103 -18.74 7.47 -13.62
N ASN A 104 -18.31 7.88 -12.42
CA ASN A 104 -17.23 7.20 -11.70
C ASN A 104 -17.55 5.73 -11.38
N GLY A 105 -18.74 5.44 -10.84
CA GLY A 105 -19.20 4.08 -10.55
C GLY A 105 -19.34 3.19 -11.78
N THR A 106 -19.58 3.77 -12.97
CA THR A 106 -19.58 3.02 -14.24
C THR A 106 -18.16 2.72 -14.72
N PHE A 107 -17.27 3.72 -14.66
CA PHE A 107 -15.92 3.60 -15.23
C PHE A 107 -14.92 2.92 -14.29
N ALA A 108 -15.06 3.05 -12.97
CA ALA A 108 -14.14 2.47 -12.00
C ALA A 108 -14.03 0.93 -12.14
N PRO A 109 -15.12 0.15 -12.25
CA PRO A 109 -15.03 -1.30 -12.49
C PRO A 109 -14.42 -1.65 -13.85
N ILE A 110 -14.70 -0.84 -14.89
CA ILE A 110 -14.14 -1.04 -16.23
C ILE A 110 -12.62 -0.84 -16.19
N VAL A 111 -12.16 0.25 -15.57
CA VAL A 111 -10.73 0.54 -15.42
C VAL A 111 -10.05 -0.52 -14.55
N ALA A 112 -10.69 -0.98 -13.48
CA ALA A 112 -10.17 -2.07 -12.65
C ALA A 112 -10.03 -3.38 -13.44
N SER A 113 -11.01 -3.71 -14.29
CA SER A 113 -10.97 -4.87 -15.19
C SER A 113 -9.89 -4.75 -16.27
N MET A 114 -9.73 -3.58 -16.89
CA MET A 114 -8.61 -3.34 -17.81
C MET A 114 -7.27 -3.43 -17.08
N GLY A 115 -7.22 -2.92 -15.85
CA GLY A 115 -6.06 -2.96 -14.98
C GLY A 115 -5.66 -4.39 -14.62
N SER A 116 -6.62 -5.25 -14.28
CA SER A 116 -6.35 -6.64 -13.92
C SER A 116 -5.75 -7.44 -15.07
N VAL A 117 -6.00 -7.06 -16.34
CA VAL A 117 -5.37 -7.67 -17.52
C VAL A 117 -4.00 -7.05 -17.82
N LEU A 118 -3.90 -5.72 -17.84
CA LEU A 118 -2.66 -5.01 -18.20
C LEU A 118 -1.56 -5.17 -17.14
N PHE A 119 -1.94 -5.13 -15.88
CA PHE A 119 -1.06 -5.26 -14.72
C PHE A 119 -1.05 -6.67 -14.15
N TRP A 120 -1.67 -7.64 -14.84
CA TRP A 120 -1.55 -9.04 -14.47
C TRP A 120 -0.09 -9.46 -14.39
N ASP A 121 0.25 -10.32 -13.42
CA ASP A 121 1.56 -10.91 -13.31
C ASP A 121 1.52 -12.42 -13.63
N PRO A 122 1.97 -12.83 -14.84
CA PRO A 122 2.05 -14.24 -15.18
C PRO A 122 3.16 -14.98 -14.44
N PHE A 123 4.16 -14.28 -13.87
CA PHE A 123 5.35 -14.90 -13.27
C PHE A 123 5.05 -15.44 -11.88
N SER A 124 4.33 -14.70 -11.03
CA SER A 124 3.80 -15.25 -9.77
C SER A 124 2.82 -16.40 -10.02
N ALA A 125 1.95 -16.29 -11.04
CA ALA A 125 0.98 -17.33 -11.36
C ALA A 125 1.61 -18.68 -11.74
N ILE A 126 2.81 -18.67 -12.33
CA ILE A 126 3.59 -19.89 -12.64
C ILE A 126 4.61 -20.25 -11.55
N GLY A 127 4.64 -19.51 -10.43
CA GLY A 127 5.48 -19.78 -9.27
C GLY A 127 6.96 -19.40 -9.45
N VAL A 128 7.28 -18.45 -10.34
CA VAL A 128 8.66 -17.94 -10.49
C VAL A 128 9.10 -17.17 -9.26
N TYR A 129 8.19 -16.47 -8.59
CA TYR A 129 8.44 -15.73 -7.35
C TYR A 129 7.16 -15.54 -6.54
N ASP A 130 7.30 -15.12 -5.28
CA ASP A 130 6.19 -14.79 -4.38
C ASP A 130 5.96 -13.26 -4.35
N PRO A 131 4.77 -12.75 -4.73
CA PRO A 131 4.48 -11.32 -4.76
C PRO A 131 4.15 -10.73 -3.37
N VAL A 132 3.97 -11.56 -2.34
CA VAL A 132 3.65 -11.07 -0.98
C VAL A 132 4.79 -10.23 -0.43
N VAL A 133 4.44 -9.07 0.12
CA VAL A 133 5.39 -8.16 0.75
C VAL A 133 5.59 -8.58 2.20
N TYR A 134 6.83 -8.88 2.56
CA TYR A 134 7.20 -9.23 3.92
C TYR A 134 7.93 -8.08 4.63
N ALA A 135 7.74 -7.99 5.94
CA ALA A 135 8.55 -7.16 6.81
C ALA A 135 9.59 -8.02 7.53
N ASP A 136 10.86 -7.66 7.35
CA ASP A 136 11.97 -8.31 8.06
C ASP A 136 12.21 -7.71 9.44
N VAL A 137 11.76 -6.46 9.65
CA VAL A 137 12.02 -5.69 10.86
C VAL A 137 10.79 -4.92 11.31
N LYS A 138 10.46 -5.00 12.61
CA LYS A 138 9.52 -4.09 13.27
C LYS A 138 10.28 -3.02 14.03
N ARG A 139 10.01 -1.75 13.73
CA ARG A 139 10.63 -0.64 14.48
C ARG A 139 9.85 -0.38 15.78
N VAL A 140 10.58 -0.14 16.86
CA VAL A 140 10.02 0.15 18.19
C VAL A 140 10.08 1.68 18.41
N PRO A 141 8.93 2.37 18.43
CA PRO A 141 8.89 3.81 18.71
C PRO A 141 9.15 4.09 20.20
N ALA A 142 9.57 5.31 20.51
CA ALA A 142 9.64 5.77 21.89
C ALA A 142 8.27 5.63 22.57
N PRO A 143 8.22 5.17 23.84
CA PRO A 143 6.97 4.97 24.55
C PRO A 143 6.24 6.31 24.71
N GLU A 144 4.91 6.29 24.57
CA GLU A 144 4.05 7.49 24.59
C GLU A 144 4.40 8.59 23.58
N TRP A 145 5.11 8.26 22.50
CA TRP A 145 5.35 9.22 21.43
C TRP A 145 4.09 9.40 20.57
N SER A 146 3.80 10.65 20.22
CA SER A 146 2.80 11.00 19.20
C SER A 146 3.34 12.15 18.35
N ALA A 147 2.80 12.37 17.16
CA ALA A 147 3.25 13.45 16.28
C ALA A 147 3.04 14.87 16.88
N THR A 148 2.18 14.99 17.89
CA THR A 148 1.88 16.25 18.60
C THR A 148 2.58 16.36 19.94
N VAL A 149 3.37 15.36 20.35
CA VAL A 149 4.01 15.36 21.66
C VAL A 149 5.13 16.40 21.70
N GLU A 150 5.05 17.31 22.66
CA GLU A 150 6.14 18.22 22.99
C GLU A 150 7.04 17.59 24.05
N GLY A 151 8.34 17.62 23.81
CA GLY A 151 9.33 17.13 24.77
C GLY A 151 10.54 16.47 24.15
N LYS A 152 11.46 16.11 25.05
CA LYS A 152 12.71 15.44 24.73
C LYS A 152 12.69 14.02 25.29
N PHE A 153 12.88 13.06 24.39
CA PHE A 153 13.00 11.64 24.69
C PHE A 153 14.48 11.27 24.65
N ILE A 154 15.01 10.83 25.78
CA ILE A 154 16.40 10.41 25.91
C ILE A 154 16.40 8.95 26.30
N LEU A 155 17.16 8.14 25.56
CA LEU A 155 17.40 6.77 25.95
C LEU A 155 18.34 6.76 27.17
N LYS A 156 17.86 6.30 28.32
CA LYS A 156 18.67 6.25 29.54
C LYS A 156 19.54 5.01 29.59
N GLU A 157 18.93 3.84 29.45
CA GLU A 157 19.61 2.54 29.55
C GLU A 157 18.90 1.50 28.69
N TRP A 158 19.68 0.53 28.19
CA TRP A 158 19.15 -0.68 27.57
C TRP A 158 19.03 -1.79 28.62
N LEU A 159 17.87 -2.44 28.69
CA LEU A 159 17.61 -3.55 29.60
C LEU A 159 17.97 -4.91 29.00
N LYS A 160 18.04 -4.98 27.67
CA LYS A 160 18.37 -6.18 26.89
C LYS A 160 19.52 -5.86 25.95
N ALA A 161 20.47 -6.77 25.80
CA ALA A 161 21.64 -6.58 24.96
C ALA A 161 21.28 -6.56 23.45
N GLU A 162 22.08 -5.88 22.64
CA GLU A 162 21.96 -5.94 21.19
C GLU A 162 22.18 -7.37 20.68
N GLY A 163 21.36 -7.80 19.73
CA GLY A 163 21.32 -9.16 19.21
C GLY A 163 20.66 -10.19 20.13
N SER A 164 20.15 -9.78 21.31
CA SER A 164 19.38 -10.69 22.14
C SER A 164 17.98 -10.92 21.56
N HIS A 165 17.50 -12.13 21.74
CA HIS A 165 16.13 -12.49 21.36
C HIS A 165 15.15 -11.93 22.40
N VAL A 166 14.12 -11.23 21.93
CA VAL A 166 13.06 -10.60 22.73
C VAL A 166 11.71 -11.12 22.25
N GLU A 167 10.76 -11.24 23.18
CA GLU A 167 9.36 -11.57 22.88
C GLU A 167 8.50 -10.30 22.85
N GLU A 168 7.33 -10.35 22.22
CA GLU A 168 6.39 -9.22 22.28
C GLU A 168 5.98 -8.96 23.75
N GLY A 169 6.13 -7.70 24.18
CA GLY A 169 5.89 -7.29 25.57
C GLY A 169 7.11 -7.35 26.49
N ASP A 170 8.28 -7.82 26.04
CA ASP A 170 9.51 -7.77 26.83
C ASP A 170 9.97 -6.33 27.06
N ALA A 171 10.39 -6.00 28.28
CA ALA A 171 11.03 -4.72 28.58
C ALA A 171 12.43 -4.66 27.93
N ILE A 172 12.65 -3.69 27.04
CA ILE A 172 13.89 -3.58 26.24
C ILE A 172 14.78 -2.42 26.66
N ALA A 173 14.20 -1.31 27.13
CA ALA A 173 14.94 -0.09 27.44
C ALA A 173 14.18 0.82 28.40
N VAL A 174 14.88 1.77 29.00
CA VAL A 174 14.29 2.88 29.77
C VAL A 174 14.50 4.17 29.01
N VAL A 175 13.40 4.89 28.76
CA VAL A 175 13.38 6.17 28.06
C VAL A 175 12.94 7.26 29.04
N SER A 176 13.73 8.32 29.15
CA SER A 176 13.39 9.51 29.92
C SER A 176 12.65 10.50 29.04
N LYS A 177 11.41 10.83 29.40
CA LYS A 177 10.58 11.87 28.79
C LYS A 177 10.49 13.05 29.77
N ASN A 178 11.11 14.18 29.44
CA ASN A 178 11.11 15.38 30.29
C ASN A 178 11.51 15.14 31.77
N GLY A 179 12.30 14.10 32.05
CA GLY A 179 12.78 13.73 33.39
C GLY A 179 12.01 12.60 34.06
N GLU A 180 10.93 12.09 33.47
CA GLU A 180 10.20 10.91 33.93
C GLU A 180 10.64 9.66 33.16
N ASP A 181 10.85 8.56 33.88
CA ASP A 181 11.37 7.32 33.33
C ASP A 181 10.25 6.38 32.92
N ILE A 182 10.23 6.03 31.65
CA ILE A 182 9.21 5.20 31.02
C ILE A 182 9.90 3.97 30.44
N THR A 183 9.38 2.78 30.77
CA THR A 183 9.89 1.54 30.20
C THR A 183 9.37 1.37 28.77
N ALA A 184 10.28 1.12 27.83
CA ALA A 184 9.97 0.73 26.47
C ALA A 184 9.89 -0.80 26.37
N TYR A 185 8.88 -1.28 25.65
CA TYR A 185 8.62 -2.69 25.44
C TYR A 185 8.79 -3.09 23.97
N ALA A 186 9.22 -4.32 23.72
CA ALA A 186 9.25 -4.90 22.39
C ALA A 186 7.82 -5.05 21.85
N ASN A 187 7.63 -4.69 20.58
CA ASN A 187 6.33 -4.81 19.88
C ASN A 187 6.25 -6.03 18.95
N ALA A 188 7.26 -6.90 18.99
CA ALA A 188 7.36 -8.14 18.22
C ALA A 188 8.38 -9.08 18.86
N ALA A 189 8.28 -10.35 18.50
CA ALA A 189 9.31 -11.35 18.80
C ALA A 189 10.43 -11.34 17.75
N GLY A 190 11.68 -11.45 18.16
CA GLY A 190 12.84 -11.47 17.27
C GLY A 190 14.14 -10.95 17.90
N ASN A 191 15.13 -10.62 17.09
CA ASN A 191 16.43 -10.13 17.53
C ASN A 191 16.44 -8.60 17.66
N LEU A 192 16.83 -8.10 18.84
CA LEU A 192 16.89 -6.68 19.14
C LEU A 192 18.10 -6.00 18.47
N LYS A 193 17.85 -4.90 17.76
CA LYS A 193 18.86 -4.03 17.13
C LYS A 193 18.74 -2.61 17.63
N TYR A 194 19.86 -2.00 18.01
CA TYR A 194 19.86 -0.65 18.51
C TYR A 194 19.84 0.35 17.36
N LEU A 195 18.95 1.35 17.44
CA LEU A 195 18.98 2.51 16.53
C LEU A 195 19.59 3.74 17.21
N VAL A 196 19.50 3.79 18.54
CA VAL A 196 20.01 4.90 19.36
C VAL A 196 21.01 4.36 20.39
N LYS A 197 22.10 5.10 20.61
CA LYS A 197 23.07 4.79 21.65
C LYS A 197 22.55 5.21 23.02
N GLU A 198 22.96 4.48 24.05
CA GLU A 198 22.66 4.84 25.44
C GLU A 198 23.09 6.29 25.76
N GLY A 199 22.24 7.06 26.45
CA GLY A 199 22.39 8.49 26.67
C GLY A 199 22.06 9.37 25.45
N GLY A 200 21.73 8.77 24.30
CA GLY A 200 21.35 9.47 23.08
C GLY A 200 19.96 10.08 23.12
N VAL A 201 19.77 11.16 22.36
CA VAL A 201 18.45 11.77 22.15
C VAL A 201 17.73 10.97 21.07
N ILE A 202 16.60 10.38 21.41
CA ILE A 202 15.73 9.70 20.45
C ILE A 202 14.97 10.77 19.67
N TYR A 203 14.16 11.57 20.36
CA TYR A 203 13.34 12.62 19.75
C TYR A 203 13.42 13.92 20.56
N ASN A 204 13.39 15.06 19.87
CA ASN A 204 13.33 16.38 20.50
C ASN A 204 12.44 17.29 19.65
N SER A 205 11.30 17.70 20.19
CA SER A 205 10.37 18.61 19.50
C SER A 205 10.96 19.99 19.19
N GLU A 206 11.99 20.43 19.90
CA GLU A 206 12.69 21.70 19.64
C GLU A 206 13.71 21.58 18.49
N ASN A 207 14.14 20.36 18.15
CA ASN A 207 15.06 20.13 17.03
C ASN A 207 14.27 20.00 15.73
N LYS A 208 14.38 21.00 14.86
CA LYS A 208 13.74 21.00 13.54
C LYS A 208 14.06 19.75 12.72
N GLU A 209 15.27 19.20 12.84
CA GLU A 209 15.66 17.97 12.13
C GLU A 209 14.84 16.76 12.62
N HIS A 210 14.67 16.60 13.93
CA HIS A 210 13.92 15.47 14.48
C HIS A 210 12.41 15.57 14.19
N VAL A 211 11.90 16.80 14.00
CA VAL A 211 10.49 17.03 13.64
C VAL A 211 10.22 16.73 12.17
N ILE A 212 11.20 16.93 11.28
CA ILE A 212 11.04 16.70 9.83
C ILE A 212 11.53 15.32 9.37
N GLU A 213 12.44 14.70 10.11
CA GLU A 213 13.02 13.41 9.75
C GLU A 213 12.04 12.26 9.99
N GLN A 214 11.75 11.48 8.95
CA GLN A 214 10.90 10.30 9.07
C GLN A 214 11.60 9.20 9.87
N GLY A 215 10.99 8.85 11.01
CA GLY A 215 11.49 7.76 11.85
C GLY A 215 12.44 8.18 12.96
N ALA A 216 12.60 9.49 13.21
CA ALA A 216 13.34 10.01 14.37
C ALA A 216 12.77 9.51 15.72
N GLN A 217 11.54 9.04 15.74
CA GLN A 217 10.89 8.51 16.95
C GLN A 217 11.30 7.09 17.33
N TYR A 218 12.03 6.35 16.49
CA TYR A 218 12.34 4.94 16.73
C TYR A 218 13.61 4.76 17.56
N LEU A 219 13.51 4.03 18.67
CA LEU A 219 14.67 3.73 19.54
C LEU A 219 15.39 2.43 19.14
N ALA A 220 14.63 1.45 18.63
CA ALA A 220 15.10 0.10 18.36
C ALA A 220 14.43 -0.48 17.11
N ALA A 221 14.98 -1.56 16.61
CA ALA A 221 14.38 -2.42 15.60
C ALA A 221 14.42 -3.87 16.11
N VAL A 222 13.32 -4.60 15.95
CA VAL A 222 13.26 -6.05 16.20
C VAL A 222 13.26 -6.74 14.84
N GLU A 223 14.33 -7.47 14.54
CA GLU A 223 14.42 -8.30 13.33
C GLU A 223 13.68 -9.61 13.60
N TYR A 224 12.61 -9.89 12.84
CA TYR A 224 11.79 -11.08 13.09
C TYR A 224 12.58 -12.37 12.83
N ASP A 225 12.26 -13.45 13.55
CA ASP A 225 12.84 -14.78 13.28
C ASP A 225 12.45 -15.31 11.89
N GLN A 226 11.23 -14.98 11.46
CA GLN A 226 10.72 -15.26 10.13
C GLN A 226 10.03 -14.00 9.59
N PRO A 227 10.21 -13.68 8.29
CA PRO A 227 9.55 -12.52 7.70
C PRO A 227 8.03 -12.62 7.86
N VAL A 228 7.41 -11.55 8.37
CA VAL A 228 5.96 -11.49 8.59
C VAL A 228 5.31 -10.82 7.38
N PRO A 229 4.27 -11.41 6.76
CA PRO A 229 3.61 -10.80 5.62
C PRO A 229 2.89 -9.52 6.06
N LEU A 230 3.05 -8.46 5.28
CA LEU A 230 2.30 -7.22 5.47
C LEU A 230 0.87 -7.42 5.00
N THR A 231 -0.09 -6.95 5.80
CA THR A 231 -1.51 -6.99 5.46
C THR A 231 -2.07 -5.60 5.24
N HIS A 232 -3.10 -5.50 4.42
CA HIS A 232 -4.03 -4.39 4.40
C HIS A 232 -4.85 -4.37 5.71
N PRO A 233 -5.49 -3.24 6.07
CA PRO A 233 -6.41 -3.16 7.22
C PRO A 233 -7.47 -4.28 7.25
N ASN A 234 -7.97 -4.71 6.10
CA ASN A 234 -8.95 -5.80 5.98
C ASN A 234 -8.34 -7.21 6.13
N GLY A 235 -7.04 -7.33 6.40
CA GLY A 235 -6.33 -8.59 6.58
C GLY A 235 -5.79 -9.25 5.30
N ASP A 236 -6.08 -8.72 4.10
CA ASP A 236 -5.51 -9.26 2.87
C ASP A 236 -4.01 -8.97 2.77
N PHE A 237 -3.23 -9.90 2.22
CA PHE A 237 -1.80 -9.68 2.05
C PHE A 237 -1.53 -8.55 1.05
N GLN A 238 -0.59 -7.67 1.39
CA GLN A 238 -0.07 -6.69 0.45
C GLN A 238 0.80 -7.41 -0.57
N GLN A 239 0.50 -7.21 -1.86
CA GLN A 239 1.23 -7.82 -2.96
C GLN A 239 1.89 -6.74 -3.82
N LYS A 240 3.07 -7.03 -4.35
CA LYS A 240 3.78 -6.22 -5.32
C LYS A 240 4.07 -7.04 -6.56
N ASP A 241 3.08 -7.06 -7.44
CA ASP A 241 3.14 -7.75 -8.72
C ASP A 241 4.07 -7.04 -9.71
N ILE A 242 4.74 -7.82 -10.57
CA ILE A 242 5.48 -7.30 -11.71
C ILE A 242 4.49 -7.15 -12.86
N PRO A 243 4.14 -5.92 -13.27
CA PRO A 243 3.12 -5.75 -14.28
C PRO A 243 3.58 -6.31 -15.64
N PHE A 244 2.80 -7.21 -16.22
CA PHE A 244 3.08 -7.77 -17.55
C PHE A 244 3.33 -6.69 -18.61
N ILE A 245 2.56 -5.60 -18.56
CA ILE A 245 2.72 -4.47 -19.49
C ILE A 245 4.14 -3.87 -19.47
N VAL A 246 4.83 -3.84 -18.34
CA VAL A 246 6.20 -3.29 -18.25
C VAL A 246 7.16 -4.14 -19.09
N ILE A 247 7.06 -5.46 -18.97
CA ILE A 247 7.89 -6.39 -19.74
C ILE A 247 7.55 -6.29 -21.23
N TRP A 248 6.27 -6.22 -21.57
CA TRP A 248 5.82 -6.03 -22.95
C TRP A 248 6.37 -4.74 -23.58
N LEU A 249 6.34 -3.63 -22.83
CA LEU A 249 6.88 -2.34 -23.28
C LEU A 249 8.40 -2.38 -23.46
N VAL A 250 9.13 -3.02 -22.55
CA VAL A 250 10.59 -3.18 -22.67
C VAL A 250 10.95 -4.04 -23.88
N LEU A 251 10.23 -5.14 -24.12
CA LEU A 251 10.43 -5.99 -25.30
C LEU A 251 10.14 -5.23 -26.60
N GLY A 252 9.05 -4.47 -26.66
CA GLY A 252 8.73 -3.61 -27.81
C GLY A 252 9.81 -2.55 -28.05
N ALA A 253 10.29 -1.89 -27.00
CA ALA A 253 11.34 -0.88 -27.08
C ALA A 253 12.68 -1.47 -27.53
N LEU A 254 13.03 -2.66 -27.03
CA LEU A 254 14.21 -3.40 -27.45
C LEU A 254 14.11 -3.81 -28.93
N PHE A 255 12.95 -4.34 -29.35
CA PHE A 255 12.68 -4.69 -30.73
C PHE A 255 12.86 -3.48 -31.65
N PHE A 256 12.24 -2.33 -31.34
CA PHE A 256 12.39 -1.12 -32.14
C PHE A 256 13.83 -0.60 -32.16
N THR A 257 14.53 -0.66 -31.02
CA THR A 257 15.93 -0.23 -30.94
C THR A 257 16.82 -1.07 -31.87
N ILE A 258 16.68 -2.39 -31.85
CA ILE A 258 17.46 -3.30 -32.71
C ILE A 258 17.04 -3.15 -34.18
N ARG A 259 15.73 -3.16 -34.46
CA ARG A 259 15.17 -3.09 -35.82
C ARG A 259 15.50 -1.80 -36.55
N MET A 260 15.64 -0.70 -35.81
CA MET A 260 16.02 0.61 -36.33
C MET A 260 17.54 0.85 -36.29
N GLY A 261 18.33 -0.15 -35.91
CA GLY A 261 19.80 -0.09 -35.93
C GLY A 261 20.39 0.91 -34.93
N PHE A 262 19.85 0.97 -33.72
CA PHE A 262 20.24 1.90 -32.66
C PHE A 262 20.10 3.38 -33.07
N ILE A 263 18.93 3.72 -33.64
CA ILE A 263 18.61 5.08 -34.11
C ILE A 263 18.68 6.12 -32.99
N ASN A 264 18.37 5.74 -31.75
CA ASN A 264 18.51 6.56 -30.56
C ASN A 264 19.94 7.09 -30.36
N ILE A 265 20.97 6.34 -30.76
CA ILE A 265 22.37 6.79 -30.70
C ILE A 265 22.78 7.48 -32.00
N ARG A 266 22.48 6.87 -33.16
CA ARG A 266 22.94 7.35 -34.47
C ARG A 266 22.28 8.67 -34.89
N GLY A 267 21.00 8.84 -34.55
CA GLY A 267 20.19 10.01 -34.90
C GLY A 267 20.32 11.19 -33.93
N PHE A 268 20.98 11.00 -32.78
CA PHE A 268 21.02 12.01 -31.72
C PHE A 268 21.66 13.34 -32.17
N GLY A 269 22.76 13.27 -32.92
CA GLY A 269 23.41 14.47 -33.47
C GLY A 269 22.51 15.23 -34.45
N HIS A 270 21.80 14.52 -35.33
CA HIS A 270 20.86 15.13 -36.26
C HIS A 270 19.65 15.75 -35.55
N ALA A 271 19.15 15.09 -34.49
CA ALA A 271 18.08 15.63 -33.66
C ALA A 271 18.46 16.95 -32.98
N LEU A 272 19.70 17.08 -32.50
CA LEU A 272 20.20 18.36 -31.95
C LEU A 272 20.31 19.45 -33.01
N ASP A 273 20.75 19.12 -34.23
CA ASP A 273 20.82 20.08 -35.33
C ASP A 273 19.42 20.57 -35.74
N LEU A 274 18.42 19.68 -35.76
CA LEU A 274 17.00 20.01 -35.95
C LEU A 274 16.48 20.94 -34.84
N ALA A 275 16.75 20.61 -33.57
CA ALA A 275 16.31 21.43 -32.44
C ALA A 275 16.96 22.82 -32.41
N LYS A 276 18.17 22.97 -32.97
CA LYS A 276 18.85 24.27 -33.14
C LYS A 276 18.32 25.08 -34.32
N GLY A 277 17.38 24.55 -35.10
CA GLY A 277 16.79 25.22 -36.25
C GLY A 277 17.67 25.24 -37.51
N LYS A 278 18.74 24.43 -37.57
CA LYS A 278 19.63 24.35 -38.74
C LYS A 278 18.90 23.90 -40.01
N TYR A 279 17.79 23.19 -39.85
CA TYR A 279 16.96 22.65 -40.93
C TYR A 279 15.55 23.27 -40.97
N ASP A 280 15.32 24.39 -40.28
CA ASP A 280 14.02 25.08 -40.33
C ASP A 280 13.84 25.79 -41.69
N ASP A 281 12.78 25.47 -42.42
CA ASP A 281 12.37 26.16 -43.66
C ASP A 281 11.02 26.85 -43.45
N PRO A 282 10.93 28.19 -43.59
CA PRO A 282 9.67 28.94 -43.45
C PRO A 282 8.56 28.54 -44.43
N ASN A 283 8.90 27.86 -45.53
CA ASN A 283 7.94 27.41 -46.55
C ASN A 283 7.56 25.93 -46.39
N ALA A 284 8.16 25.21 -45.45
CA ALA A 284 7.81 23.81 -45.19
C ALA A 284 6.41 23.71 -44.55
N PRO A 285 5.62 22.67 -44.89
CA PRO A 285 4.32 22.46 -44.27
C PRO A 285 4.47 22.14 -42.78
N GLY A 286 3.92 23.01 -41.91
CA GLY A 286 3.95 22.85 -40.46
C GLY A 286 3.40 24.07 -39.74
N GLN A 287 2.80 23.88 -38.56
CA GLN A 287 2.24 24.98 -37.76
C GLN A 287 3.25 25.55 -36.75
N VAL A 288 4.28 24.77 -36.40
CA VAL A 288 5.26 25.09 -35.35
C VAL A 288 6.66 24.69 -35.82
N THR A 289 7.69 25.37 -35.32
CA THR A 289 9.09 25.02 -35.63
C THR A 289 9.48 23.69 -34.97
N HIS A 290 10.57 23.07 -35.43
CA HIS A 290 11.08 21.84 -34.81
C HIS A 290 11.38 22.02 -33.31
N PHE A 291 11.94 23.18 -32.93
CA PHE A 291 12.18 23.51 -31.52
C PHE A 291 10.88 23.67 -30.73
N GLN A 292 9.88 24.35 -31.29
CA GLN A 292 8.58 24.52 -30.63
C GLN A 292 7.88 23.17 -30.42
N ALA A 293 7.88 22.29 -31.43
CA ALA A 293 7.33 20.94 -31.31
C ALA A 293 8.03 20.14 -30.19
N LEU A 294 9.37 20.19 -30.15
CA LEU A 294 10.16 19.56 -29.07
C LEU A 294 9.80 20.16 -27.70
N ALA A 295 9.76 21.48 -27.58
CA ALA A 295 9.44 22.17 -26.33
C ALA A 295 8.03 21.82 -25.83
N THR A 296 7.03 21.73 -26.72
CA THR A 296 5.68 21.30 -26.37
C THR A 296 5.66 19.85 -25.89
N ALA A 297 6.34 18.94 -26.58
CA ALA A 297 6.41 17.52 -26.17
C ALA A 297 7.15 17.33 -24.83
N VAL A 298 8.25 18.05 -24.62
CA VAL A 298 9.01 18.02 -23.35
C VAL A 298 8.21 18.63 -22.21
N SER A 299 7.51 19.73 -22.45
CA SER A 299 6.63 20.36 -21.45
C SER A 299 5.51 19.42 -20.99
N GLY A 300 4.94 18.63 -21.91
CA GLY A 300 3.90 17.64 -21.58
C GLY A 300 4.42 16.40 -20.85
N THR A 301 5.72 16.11 -20.92
CA THR A 301 6.31 14.87 -20.36
C THR A 301 7.18 15.11 -19.14
N VAL A 302 7.75 16.30 -18.96
CA VAL A 302 8.55 16.68 -17.80
C VAL A 302 7.67 17.42 -16.81
N GLY A 303 7.37 16.78 -15.68
CA GLY A 303 6.58 17.38 -14.61
C GLY A 303 7.00 16.90 -13.23
N LEU A 304 6.24 17.32 -12.21
CA LEU A 304 6.44 16.91 -10.81
C LEU A 304 6.48 15.38 -10.67
N GLY A 305 5.68 14.67 -11.47
CA GLY A 305 5.67 13.20 -11.51
C GLY A 305 7.02 12.58 -11.85
N ASN A 306 7.84 13.20 -12.71
CA ASN A 306 9.16 12.66 -13.04
C ASN A 306 10.17 12.90 -11.91
N ILE A 307 10.05 14.01 -11.19
CA ILE A 307 10.94 14.33 -10.07
C ILE A 307 10.58 13.48 -8.84
N ALA A 308 9.31 13.50 -8.44
CA ALA A 308 8.81 12.73 -7.31
C ALA A 308 8.85 11.22 -7.60
N GLY A 309 8.51 10.81 -8.82
CA GLY A 309 8.54 9.40 -9.25
C GLY A 309 9.94 8.81 -9.21
N VAL A 310 10.98 9.56 -9.63
CA VAL A 310 12.38 9.13 -9.47
C VAL A 310 12.73 8.97 -7.99
N ALA A 311 12.36 9.94 -7.15
CA ALA A 311 12.63 9.85 -5.71
C ALA A 311 11.98 8.61 -5.08
N VAL A 312 10.71 8.34 -5.39
CA VAL A 312 10.00 7.14 -4.92
C VAL A 312 10.66 5.86 -5.46
N ALA A 313 10.99 5.82 -6.75
CA ALA A 313 11.63 4.66 -7.37
C ALA A 313 13.00 4.33 -6.76
N VAL A 314 13.81 5.35 -6.45
CA VAL A 314 15.11 5.16 -5.80
C VAL A 314 14.96 4.80 -4.32
N SER A 315 13.99 5.41 -3.62
CA SER A 315 13.72 5.08 -2.21
C SER A 315 13.22 3.65 -2.04
N LEU A 316 12.40 3.15 -2.96
CA LEU A 316 11.86 1.78 -2.90
C LEU A 316 12.76 0.74 -3.57
N GLY A 317 13.36 1.06 -4.71
CA GLY A 317 14.18 0.15 -5.52
C GLY A 317 15.68 0.24 -5.26
N GLY A 318 16.12 1.14 -4.37
CA GLY A 318 17.52 1.38 -4.05
C GLY A 318 18.30 2.06 -5.18
N ALA A 319 19.62 2.18 -4.99
CA ALA A 319 20.50 2.87 -5.94
C ALA A 319 20.53 2.23 -7.35
N GLY A 320 20.20 0.94 -7.44
CA GLY A 320 20.12 0.21 -8.72
C GLY A 320 18.97 0.66 -9.61
N ALA A 321 17.90 1.25 -9.06
CA ALA A 321 16.75 1.73 -9.83
C ALA A 321 17.17 2.78 -10.87
N THR A 322 18.07 3.70 -10.51
CA THR A 322 18.56 4.76 -11.40
C THR A 322 19.18 4.20 -12.68
N LEU A 323 19.98 3.15 -12.57
CA LEU A 323 20.60 2.49 -13.74
C LEU A 323 19.52 1.99 -14.70
N TRP A 324 18.52 1.30 -14.18
CA TRP A 324 17.44 0.73 -14.98
C TRP A 324 16.52 1.79 -15.59
N MET A 325 16.27 2.88 -14.87
CA MET A 325 15.52 4.02 -15.42
C MET A 325 16.24 4.65 -16.62
N ILE A 326 17.57 4.78 -16.56
CA ILE A 326 18.37 5.28 -17.70
C ILE A 326 18.27 4.30 -18.87
N VAL A 327 18.44 3.00 -18.64
CA VAL A 327 18.35 1.98 -19.70
C VAL A 327 16.96 1.97 -20.34
N ALA A 328 15.89 2.01 -19.55
CA ALA A 328 14.53 2.07 -20.03
C ALA A 328 14.28 3.35 -20.86
N GLY A 329 14.81 4.50 -20.42
CA GLY A 329 14.77 5.75 -21.17
C GLY A 329 15.50 5.66 -22.51
N LEU A 330 16.69 5.04 -22.53
CA LEU A 330 17.47 4.84 -23.75
C LEU A 330 16.72 3.98 -24.78
N LEU A 331 16.10 2.88 -24.33
CA LEU A 331 15.28 2.01 -25.20
C LEU A 331 14.00 2.72 -25.63
N GLY A 332 13.36 3.47 -24.72
CA GLY A 332 12.13 4.22 -24.96
C GLY A 332 12.26 5.29 -26.04
N MET A 333 13.45 5.88 -26.23
CA MET A 333 13.70 6.83 -27.33
C MET A 333 13.40 6.20 -28.70
N SER A 334 13.77 4.94 -28.92
CA SER A 334 13.48 4.26 -30.18
C SER A 334 11.99 4.02 -30.38
N SER A 335 11.27 3.65 -29.32
CA SER A 335 9.80 3.51 -29.36
C SER A 335 9.13 4.84 -29.70
N LYS A 336 9.53 5.93 -29.04
CA LYS A 336 9.00 7.27 -29.33
C LYS A 336 9.30 7.72 -30.75
N PHE A 337 10.50 7.44 -31.27
CA PHE A 337 10.82 7.73 -32.66
C PHE A 337 9.89 7.00 -33.64
N VAL A 338 9.62 5.71 -33.42
CA VAL A 338 8.71 4.92 -34.25
C VAL A 338 7.27 5.43 -34.14
N GLU A 339 6.80 5.74 -32.92
CA GLU A 339 5.48 6.34 -32.68
C GLU A 339 5.29 7.64 -33.48
N CYS A 340 6.24 8.58 -33.37
CA CYS A 340 6.20 9.84 -34.11
C CYS A 340 6.29 9.62 -35.63
N THR A 341 7.10 8.67 -36.10
CA THR A 341 7.23 8.36 -37.54
C THR A 341 5.95 7.79 -38.11
N LEU A 342 5.24 6.95 -37.35
CA LEU A 342 3.96 6.37 -37.76
C LEU A 342 2.81 7.37 -37.66
N GLY A 343 2.89 8.35 -36.76
CA GLY A 343 1.87 9.40 -36.60
C GLY A 343 1.79 10.42 -37.74
N VAL A 344 2.71 10.38 -38.71
CA VAL A 344 2.70 11.23 -39.91
C VAL A 344 1.89 10.60 -41.07
N LYS A 345 1.28 9.42 -40.85
CA LYS A 345 0.45 8.72 -41.84
C LYS A 345 -1.00 9.13 -41.85
#